data_AF-A0A672FT01-F1
#
_entry.id   AF-A0A672FT01-F1
#
_cell.length_a   1.000
_cell.length_b   1.000
_cell.length_c   1.000
_cell.angle_alpha   90.00
_cell.angle_beta   90.00
_cell.angle_gamma   90.00
#
_symmetry.space_group_name_H-M   'P 1'
#
loop_
_entity.id
_entity.type
_entity.pdbx_description
1 polymer ?
#
loop_
_entity_poly.entity_id
_entity_poly.type
_entity_poly.pdbx_seq_one_letter_code
_entity_poly.pdbx_strand_id
1 'polypeptide(L)'
;MPRYCLFGDTVTTASHMEATGLPYRIHISLNTVKVLTSLKLGYVFDTRKVKGSEDTYWLIGRDGFDKPLPVPPDLTGGETSGPGPRLTEC
;
A
#
# COMPACT_ATOMS: atom_id res chain seq x y z
N MET A 1 19.45 12.25 -23.49
CA MET A 1 17.97 12.25 -23.42
C MET A 1 17.57 12.75 -22.04
N PRO A 2 16.82 13.86 -21.88
CA PRO A 2 16.43 14.32 -20.56
C PRO A 2 15.46 13.32 -19.89
N ARG A 3 15.70 12.99 -18.61
CA ARG A 3 14.79 12.22 -17.76
C ARG A 3 14.17 13.15 -16.73
N TYR A 4 12.86 13.08 -16.56
CA TYR A 4 12.14 13.84 -15.54
C TYR A 4 12.11 13.05 -14.24
N CYS A 5 12.61 13.67 -13.16
CA CYS A 5 12.58 13.10 -11.82
C CYS A 5 11.64 13.94 -10.94
N LEU A 6 10.81 13.26 -10.14
CA LEU A 6 9.97 13.89 -9.12
C LEU A 6 10.70 13.83 -7.78
N PHE A 7 10.59 14.89 -6.98
CA PHE A 7 11.26 15.01 -5.69
C PHE A 7 10.28 15.50 -4.62
N GLY A 8 10.49 15.08 -3.36
CA GLY A 8 9.73 15.53 -2.20
C GLY A 8 9.38 14.41 -1.23
N ASP A 9 8.91 14.77 -0.04
CA ASP A 9 8.57 13.80 1.02
C ASP A 9 7.48 12.83 0.60
N THR A 10 6.54 13.28 -0.25
CA THR A 10 5.46 12.42 -0.77
C THR A 10 5.99 11.22 -1.55
N VAL A 11 7.03 11.39 -2.39
CA VAL A 11 7.60 10.27 -3.15
C VAL A 11 8.42 9.35 -2.24
N THR A 12 9.06 9.90 -1.21
CA THR A 12 9.78 9.12 -0.18
C THR A 12 8.81 8.27 0.65
N THR A 13 7.72 8.85 1.12
CA THR A 13 6.69 8.14 1.88
C THR A 13 6.01 7.08 1.01
N ALA A 14 5.71 7.39 -0.25
CA ALA A 14 5.14 6.42 -1.19
C ALA A 14 6.09 5.23 -1.42
N SER A 15 7.39 5.50 -1.60
CA SER A 15 8.43 4.47 -1.73
C SER A 15 8.52 3.58 -0.48
N HIS A 16 8.48 4.18 0.71
CA HIS A 16 8.46 3.41 1.96
C HIS A 16 7.18 2.57 2.13
N MET A 17 6.04 3.08 1.69
CA MET A 17 4.78 2.36 1.69
C MET A 17 4.76 1.18 0.72
N GLU A 18 5.40 1.31 -0.44
CA GLU A 18 5.60 0.21 -1.40
C GLU A 18 6.56 -0.84 -0.82
N ALA A 19 7.68 -0.42 -0.25
CA ALA A 19 8.68 -1.31 0.34
C ALA A 19 8.15 -2.12 1.53
N THR A 20 7.24 -1.54 2.33
CA THR A 20 6.56 -2.21 3.45
C THR A 20 5.17 -2.77 3.06
N GLY A 21 4.91 -2.84 1.75
CA GLY A 21 3.69 -3.37 1.18
C GLY A 21 3.61 -4.90 1.27
N LEU A 22 2.40 -5.43 1.08
CA LEU A 22 2.18 -6.85 0.88
C LEU A 22 1.76 -7.09 -0.57
N PRO A 23 2.18 -8.19 -1.20
CA PRO A 23 1.76 -8.52 -2.55
C PRO A 23 0.24 -8.64 -2.61
N TYR A 24 -0.35 -8.20 -3.72
CA TYR A 24 -1.80 -8.20 -3.96
C TYR A 24 -2.64 -7.37 -2.96
N ARG A 25 -2.02 -6.46 -2.19
CA ARG A 25 -2.73 -5.51 -1.34
C ARG A 25 -2.36 -4.08 -1.67
N ILE A 26 -3.33 -3.18 -1.56
CA ILE A 26 -3.14 -1.75 -1.81
C ILE A 26 -2.96 -1.06 -0.47
N HIS A 27 -1.75 -0.55 -0.25
CA HIS A 27 -1.37 0.15 0.95
C HIS A 27 -1.68 1.66 0.81
N ILE A 28 -2.44 2.23 1.76
CA ILE A 28 -2.85 3.65 1.72
C ILE A 28 -2.52 4.37 3.04
N SER A 29 -2.17 5.65 2.92
CA SER A 29 -1.86 6.51 4.06
C SER A 29 -3.13 7.12 4.63
N LEU A 30 -3.06 7.64 5.85
CA LEU A 30 -4.17 8.33 6.50
C LEU A 30 -4.73 9.48 5.65
N ASN A 31 -3.86 10.24 4.97
CA ASN A 31 -4.30 11.35 4.13
C ASN A 31 -5.18 10.86 2.97
N THR A 32 -4.79 9.77 2.33
CA THR A 32 -5.57 9.14 1.26
C THR A 32 -6.91 8.63 1.78
N VAL A 33 -6.96 8.01 2.97
CA VAL A 33 -8.21 7.56 3.60
C VAL A 33 -9.17 8.71 3.84
N LYS A 34 -8.68 9.85 4.33
CA LYS A 34 -9.51 11.05 4.56
C LYS A 34 -10.14 11.54 3.26
N VAL A 35 -9.37 11.59 2.17
CA VAL A 35 -9.88 11.98 0.85
C VAL A 35 -10.91 10.98 0.35
N LEU A 36 -10.63 9.68 0.41
CA LEU A 36 -11.56 8.62 -0.03
C LEU A 36 -12.87 8.63 0.77
N THR A 37 -12.79 8.91 2.08
CA THR A 37 -13.96 9.05 2.95
C THR A 37 -14.77 10.29 2.57
N SER A 38 -14.11 11.40 2.25
CA SER A 38 -14.77 12.63 1.80
C SER A 38 -15.51 12.44 0.48
N LEU A 39 -14.98 11.61 -0.43
CA LEU A 39 -15.62 11.31 -1.71
C LEU A 39 -16.87 10.43 -1.58
N LYS A 40 -17.11 9.77 -0.43
CA LYS A 40 -18.28 8.91 -0.16
C LYS A 40 -18.56 7.84 -1.23
N LEU A 41 -17.49 7.26 -1.78
CA LEU A 41 -17.58 6.28 -2.86
C LEU A 41 -17.72 4.83 -2.37
N GLY A 42 -17.91 4.61 -1.05
CA GLY A 42 -18.13 3.28 -0.47
C GLY A 42 -16.86 2.43 -0.37
N TYR A 43 -15.68 3.04 -0.22
CA TYR A 43 -14.43 2.30 -0.04
C TYR A 43 -14.33 1.69 1.36
N VAL A 44 -13.89 0.44 1.43
CA VAL A 44 -13.68 -0.32 2.67
C VAL A 44 -12.19 -0.46 2.92
N PHE A 45 -11.76 -0.07 4.11
CA PHE A 45 -10.37 -0.07 4.52
C PHE A 45 -10.17 -0.76 5.87
N ASP A 46 -9.05 -1.46 6.02
CA ASP A 46 -8.62 -2.15 7.23
C ASP A 46 -7.41 -1.44 7.86
N THR A 47 -7.38 -1.33 9.19
CA THR A 47 -6.35 -0.55 9.90
C THR A 47 -5.17 -1.43 10.27
N ARG A 48 -3.96 -1.07 9.82
CA ARG A 48 -2.70 -1.64 10.33
C ARG A 48 -2.07 -0.65 11.31
N LYS A 49 -2.03 -1.04 12.58
CA LYS A 49 -1.38 -0.23 13.62
C LYS A 49 -0.03 -0.85 13.95
N VAL A 50 1.02 -0.39 13.25
CA VAL A 50 2.39 -0.81 13.54
C VAL A 50 2.90 0.06 14.70
N LYS A 51 3.30 -0.58 15.80
CA LYS A 51 3.79 0.11 16.98
C LYS A 51 5.06 0.93 16.64
N GLY A 52 4.95 2.25 16.66
CA GLY A 52 6.05 3.18 16.36
C GLY A 52 6.13 3.70 14.93
N SER A 53 5.13 3.41 14.08
CA SER A 53 5.02 3.98 12.73
C SER A 53 3.69 4.69 12.53
N GLU A 54 3.58 5.52 11.49
CA GLU A 54 2.35 6.23 11.16
C GLU A 54 1.19 5.24 10.88
N ASP A 55 0.00 5.57 11.37
CA ASP A 55 -1.21 4.78 11.13
C ASP A 55 -1.44 4.64 9.61
N THR A 56 -1.50 3.39 9.18
CA THR A 56 -1.56 3.01 7.77
C THR A 56 -2.72 2.04 7.55
N TYR A 57 -3.23 1.97 6.32
CA TYR A 57 -4.48 1.26 6.05
C TYR A 57 -4.35 0.41 4.79
N TRP A 58 -5.08 -0.71 4.74
CA TRP A 58 -5.24 -1.55 3.57
C TRP A 58 -6.57 -1.26 2.92
N LEU A 59 -6.58 -1.03 1.60
CA LEU A 59 -7.82 -0.99 0.85
C LEU A 59 -8.29 -2.43 0.58
N ILE A 60 -9.41 -2.82 1.17
CA ILE A 60 -9.97 -4.16 1.07
C ILE A 60 -10.95 -4.26 -0.10
N GLY A 61 -11.66 -3.19 -0.40
CA GLY A 61 -12.63 -3.20 -1.48
C GLY A 61 -13.45 -1.92 -1.57
N ARG A 62 -14.51 -2.02 -2.38
CA ARG A 62 -15.48 -0.96 -2.58
C ARG A 62 -16.86 -1.57 -2.72
N ASP A 63 -17.85 -0.90 -2.14
CA ASP A 63 -19.26 -1.23 -2.33
C ASP A 63 -19.61 -1.23 -3.83
N GLY A 64 -20.16 -2.34 -4.31
CA GLY A 64 -20.48 -2.56 -5.74
C GLY A 64 -19.34 -3.10 -6.61
N PHE A 65 -18.18 -3.45 -6.06
CA PHE A 65 -17.10 -4.10 -6.80
C PHE A 65 -17.13 -5.63 -6.61
N ASP A 66 -17.92 -6.32 -7.42
CA ASP A 66 -18.11 -7.78 -7.40
C ASP A 66 -17.09 -8.54 -8.28
N LYS A 67 -15.83 -8.09 -8.30
CA LYS A 67 -14.76 -8.87 -8.94
C LYS A 67 -14.00 -9.57 -7.82
N PRO A 68 -13.83 -10.91 -7.88
CA PRO A 68 -13.06 -11.61 -6.87
C PRO A 68 -11.64 -11.07 -6.92
N LEU A 69 -11.27 -10.35 -5.85
CA LEU A 69 -9.88 -9.95 -5.67
C LEU A 69 -9.05 -11.22 -5.48
N PRO A 70 -7.87 -11.32 -6.09
CA PRO A 70 -6.98 -12.44 -5.84
C PRO A 70 -6.74 -12.55 -4.34
N VAL A 71 -7.03 -13.72 -3.77
CA VAL A 71 -6.89 -13.95 -2.34
C VAL A 71 -5.41 -13.76 -1.99
N PRO A 72 -5.06 -12.79 -1.13
CA PRO A 72 -3.67 -12.61 -0.74
C PRO A 72 -3.21 -13.88 -0.01
N PRO A 73 -2.00 -14.37 -0.26
CA PRO A 73 -1.46 -15.50 0.50
C PRO A 73 -1.53 -15.19 2.00
N ASP A 74 -2.18 -16.09 2.75
CA ASP A 74 -2.43 -15.94 4.17
C ASP A 74 -1.08 -15.97 4.93
N LEU A 75 -0.79 -14.92 5.70
CA LEU A 75 0.38 -14.86 6.58
C LEU A 75 0.15 -15.76 7.80
N THR A 76 0.18 -17.07 7.59
CA THR A 76 0.53 -17.99 8.68
C THR A 76 2.05 -17.92 8.79
N GLY A 77 2.54 -17.46 9.94
CA GLY A 77 3.93 -17.05 10.15
C GLY A 77 4.99 -18.05 9.66
N GLY A 78 6.08 -17.50 9.10
CA GLY A 78 7.23 -18.31 8.68
C GLY A 78 8.09 -17.61 7.65
N GLU A 79 9.08 -16.88 8.15
CA GLU A 79 10.39 -16.61 7.56
C GLU A 79 10.74 -17.48 6.32
N THR A 80 10.76 -16.89 5.11
CA THR A 80 11.60 -17.39 4.02
C THR A 80 12.25 -16.22 3.31
N SER A 81 13.52 -16.04 3.62
CA SER A 81 14.51 -15.24 2.90
C SER A 81 14.59 -15.68 1.43
N GLY A 82 14.06 -14.85 0.54
CA GLY A 82 14.37 -14.89 -0.88
C GLY A 82 15.03 -13.57 -1.27
N PRO A 83 16.17 -13.56 -1.97
CA PRO A 83 16.76 -12.31 -2.45
C PRO A 83 15.88 -11.79 -3.60
N GLY A 84 14.92 -10.93 -3.28
CA GLY A 84 14.20 -10.16 -4.28
C GLY A 84 15.19 -9.30 -5.07
N PRO A 85 15.08 -9.20 -6.41
CA PRO A 85 16.00 -8.41 -7.20
C PRO A 85 15.91 -6.96 -6.75
N ARG A 86 17.05 -6.44 -6.27
CA ARG A 86 17.25 -5.00 -6.07
C ARG A 86 16.82 -4.30 -7.35
N LEU A 87 15.78 -3.48 -7.23
CA LEU A 87 15.50 -2.44 -8.19
C LEU A 87 16.71 -1.48 -8.14
N THR A 88 17.73 -1.74 -8.94
CA THR A 88 18.75 -0.74 -9.25
C THR A 88 18.04 0.36 -10.01
N GLU A 89 17.80 1.46 -9.29
CA GLU A 89 17.44 2.75 -9.83
C GLU A 89 18.39 3.10 -10.99
N CYS A 90 17.84 3.45 -12.15
CA CYS A 90 18.61 4.12 -13.20
C CYS A 90 18.75 5.60 -12.87
#